data_AF-A0A510UBT5-F1
#
_entry.id   AF-A0A510UBT5-F1
#
_cell.length_a   1.000
_cell.length_b   1.000
_cell.length_c   1.000
_cell.angle_alpha   90.00
_cell.angle_beta   90.00
_cell.angle_gamma   90.00
#
_symmetry.space_group_name_H-M   'P 1'
#
loop_
_entity.id
_entity.type
_entity.pdbx_description
1 polymer ?
#
loop_
_entity_poly.entity_id
_entity_poly.type
_entity_poly.pdbx_seq_one_letter_code
_entity_poly.pdbx_strand_id
1 'polypeptide(L)'
;MSWQQSPLTWPSSAQAIQSSSEGVTTQVAGVINQAAGRLTSMTSDAAFSRNELSAEAEGFLHLRDELNQLLNQGTVLTVSPYQYGVGEKVELGRYLNANTAIKTLAAKLRDNADKHRPTGNLYCVAIMVNQSQLATFASVLNELTSVFCLPDWGQVARQATALTTNETDKRFQPVAIVQPRFKPTSNMNGAPVRELMKLQGAELATLESLCDDKSNVIEKLQALAVKRKAKLNQISIKINVLKNLKGSVWAMPLHGSTEAIATKLTQAELPSDHQYTVASLLLSHEPLTFFQELLC
;
A
#
# COMPACT_ATOMS: atom_id res chain seq x y z
N MET A 1 5.49 -8.74 26.27
CA MET A 1 5.74 -8.65 24.82
C MET A 1 6.75 -7.54 24.62
N SER A 2 7.73 -7.74 23.75
CA SER A 2 8.80 -6.79 23.46
C SER A 2 8.70 -6.31 22.02
N TRP A 3 9.29 -5.16 21.74
CA TRP A 3 9.50 -4.70 20.38
C TRP A 3 10.47 -5.63 19.65
N GLN A 4 10.16 -5.95 18.40
CA GLN A 4 11.00 -6.77 17.54
C GLN A 4 11.35 -5.98 16.29
N GLN A 5 12.62 -6.02 15.88
CA GLN A 5 13.03 -5.44 14.62
C GLN A 5 12.80 -6.46 13.53
N SER A 6 11.83 -6.18 12.66
CA SER A 6 11.46 -7.07 11.57
C SER A 6 11.68 -6.36 10.23
N PRO A 7 12.34 -7.01 9.25
CA PRO A 7 12.32 -6.52 7.88
C PRO A 7 10.90 -6.61 7.32
N LEU A 8 10.55 -5.75 6.36
CA LEU A 8 9.26 -5.88 5.68
C LEU A 8 9.23 -7.19 4.86
N THR A 9 8.29 -8.09 5.18
CA THR A 9 8.14 -9.38 4.50
C THR A 9 6.82 -9.48 3.77
N TRP A 10 6.79 -10.11 2.59
CA TRP A 10 5.53 -10.25 1.86
C TRP A 10 4.59 -11.17 2.67
N PRO A 11 3.35 -10.74 3.00
CA PRO A 11 2.46 -11.49 3.88
C PRO A 11 2.17 -12.90 3.36
N SER A 12 2.26 -13.90 4.24
CA SER A 12 1.98 -15.30 3.90
C SER A 12 0.55 -15.53 3.45
N SER A 13 -0.42 -14.83 4.04
CA SER A 13 -1.83 -14.84 3.63
C SER A 13 -1.98 -14.33 2.19
N ALA A 14 -1.35 -13.21 1.85
CA ALA A 14 -1.33 -12.68 0.48
C ALA A 14 -0.60 -13.61 -0.49
N GLN A 15 0.49 -14.24 -0.05
CA GLN A 15 1.21 -15.25 -0.83
C GLN A 15 0.36 -16.50 -1.08
N ALA A 16 -0.39 -16.97 -0.10
CA ALA A 16 -1.27 -18.13 -0.23
C ALA A 16 -2.38 -17.87 -1.26
N ILE A 17 -3.05 -16.72 -1.17
CA ILE A 17 -4.05 -16.29 -2.17
C ILE A 17 -3.43 -16.25 -3.57
N GLN A 18 -2.24 -15.66 -3.70
CA GLN A 18 -1.55 -15.62 -4.99
C GLN A 18 -1.22 -17.02 -5.49
N SER A 19 -0.58 -17.88 -4.69
CA SER A 19 -0.21 -19.25 -5.09
C SER A 19 -1.43 -20.06 -5.55
N SER A 20 -2.55 -19.96 -4.81
CA SER A 20 -3.82 -20.60 -5.17
C SER A 20 -4.35 -20.09 -6.50
N SER A 21 -4.32 -18.77 -6.73
CA SER A 21 -4.74 -18.19 -8.00
C SER A 21 -3.80 -18.56 -9.16
N GLU A 22 -2.49 -18.61 -8.92
CA GLU A 22 -1.46 -18.94 -9.90
C GLU A 22 -1.52 -20.40 -10.34
N GLY A 23 -1.99 -21.30 -9.47
CA GLY A 23 -2.28 -22.70 -9.82
C GLY A 23 -3.18 -22.83 -11.05
N VAL A 24 -4.14 -21.92 -11.22
CA VAL A 24 -5.02 -21.87 -12.40
C VAL A 24 -4.54 -20.86 -13.45
N THR A 25 -4.14 -19.65 -13.05
CA THR A 25 -3.86 -18.57 -14.03
C THR A 25 -2.63 -18.84 -14.89
N THR A 26 -1.68 -19.66 -14.42
CA THR A 26 -0.51 -20.06 -15.22
C THR A 26 -0.88 -21.02 -16.35
N GLN A 27 -1.93 -21.83 -16.17
CA GLN A 27 -2.43 -22.79 -17.15
C GLN A 27 -3.28 -22.13 -18.26
N VAL A 28 -3.81 -20.94 -17.97
CA VAL A 28 -4.66 -20.17 -18.89
C VAL A 28 -4.00 -19.97 -20.26
N ALA A 29 -2.69 -19.75 -20.33
CA ALA A 29 -2.00 -19.57 -21.61
C ALA A 29 -2.01 -20.84 -22.49
N GLY A 30 -1.79 -22.02 -21.89
CA GLY A 30 -1.78 -23.30 -22.62
C GLY A 30 -3.18 -23.68 -23.10
N VAL A 31 -4.16 -23.53 -22.21
CA VAL A 31 -5.55 -23.88 -22.52
C VAL A 31 -6.19 -22.87 -23.48
N ILE A 32 -5.85 -21.57 -23.43
CA ILE A 32 -6.29 -20.60 -24.44
C ILE A 32 -5.81 -21.00 -25.83
N ASN A 33 -4.57 -21.46 -25.98
CA ASN A 33 -4.07 -21.90 -27.28
C ASN A 33 -4.80 -23.15 -27.79
N GLN A 34 -5.11 -24.11 -26.90
CA GLN A 34 -5.91 -25.29 -27.25
C GLN A 34 -7.36 -24.92 -27.60
N ALA A 35 -7.97 -24.02 -26.84
CA ALA A 35 -9.31 -23.52 -27.11
C ALA A 35 -9.37 -22.74 -28.43
N ALA A 36 -8.35 -21.92 -28.74
CA ALA A 36 -8.23 -21.25 -30.03
C ALA A 36 -8.15 -22.25 -31.19
N GLY A 37 -7.39 -23.35 -31.03
CA GLY A 37 -7.34 -24.44 -32.02
C GLY A 37 -8.68 -25.15 -32.23
N ARG A 38 -9.43 -25.42 -31.14
CA ARG A 38 -10.79 -25.99 -31.22
C ARG A 38 -11.77 -25.04 -31.89
N LEU A 39 -11.69 -23.73 -31.61
CA LEU A 39 -12.52 -22.71 -32.24
C LEU A 39 -12.29 -22.66 -33.75
N THR A 40 -11.06 -22.86 -34.23
CA THR A 40 -10.76 -22.97 -35.67
C THR A 40 -11.49 -24.14 -36.34
N SER A 41 -11.63 -25.28 -35.64
CA SER A 41 -12.37 -26.45 -36.15
C SER A 41 -13.89 -26.32 -36.11
N MET A 42 -14.43 -25.36 -35.35
CA MET A 42 -15.89 -25.14 -35.19
C MET A 42 -16.40 -23.98 -36.04
N THR A 43 -15.60 -23.50 -37.00
CA THR A 43 -15.94 -22.37 -37.90
C THR A 43 -17.28 -22.57 -38.65
N SER A 44 -17.79 -23.80 -38.76
CA SER A 44 -19.08 -24.11 -39.38
C SER A 44 -20.26 -24.41 -38.43
N ASP A 45 -20.03 -24.69 -37.14
CA ASP A 45 -21.06 -25.20 -36.20
C ASP A 45 -20.88 -24.59 -34.80
N ALA A 46 -21.51 -23.45 -34.52
CA ALA A 46 -21.28 -22.71 -33.28
C ALA A 46 -22.13 -23.22 -32.10
N ALA A 47 -21.59 -24.17 -31.32
CA ALA A 47 -21.99 -24.42 -29.93
C ALA A 47 -20.78 -24.19 -29.01
N PHE A 48 -20.77 -23.06 -28.31
CA PHE A 48 -19.69 -22.70 -27.38
C PHE A 48 -19.85 -23.48 -26.06
N SER A 49 -18.99 -24.48 -25.81
CA SER A 49 -18.96 -25.24 -24.56
C SER A 49 -18.06 -24.56 -23.52
N ARG A 50 -18.47 -24.63 -22.25
CA ARG A 50 -17.71 -24.10 -21.12
C ARG A 50 -16.37 -24.85 -21.00
N ASN A 51 -15.28 -24.09 -20.89
CA ASN A 51 -13.94 -24.64 -20.71
C ASN A 51 -13.75 -25.21 -19.30
N GLU A 52 -13.05 -26.35 -19.16
CA GLU A 52 -12.71 -26.99 -17.87
C GLU A 52 -12.03 -26.04 -16.89
N LEU A 53 -11.09 -25.20 -17.33
CA LEU A 53 -10.49 -24.17 -16.48
C LEU A 53 -11.51 -23.15 -15.95
N SER A 54 -12.61 -22.94 -16.68
CA SER A 54 -13.68 -22.05 -16.20
C SER A 54 -14.50 -22.70 -15.10
N ALA A 55 -14.58 -24.04 -15.05
CA ALA A 55 -15.17 -24.77 -13.94
C ALA A 55 -14.21 -24.81 -12.73
N GLU A 56 -12.91 -25.03 -12.95
CA GLU A 56 -11.91 -24.95 -11.88
C GLU A 56 -11.81 -23.55 -11.27
N ALA A 57 -11.82 -22.50 -12.09
CA ALA A 57 -11.81 -21.11 -11.62
C ALA A 57 -13.02 -20.75 -10.74
N GLU A 58 -14.17 -21.40 -10.95
CA GLU A 58 -15.36 -21.20 -10.09
C GLU A 58 -15.08 -21.65 -8.65
N GLY A 59 -14.28 -22.71 -8.48
CA GLY A 59 -13.85 -23.19 -7.16
C GLY A 59 -13.02 -22.16 -6.37
N PHE A 60 -12.41 -21.18 -7.04
CA PHE A 60 -11.58 -20.14 -6.42
C PHE A 60 -12.30 -18.82 -6.16
N LEU A 61 -13.63 -18.73 -6.38
CA LEU A 61 -14.37 -17.50 -6.13
C LEU A 61 -14.29 -17.04 -4.66
N HIS A 62 -14.09 -17.96 -3.72
CA HIS A 62 -13.89 -17.68 -2.29
C HIS A 62 -12.65 -16.81 -2.00
N LEU A 63 -11.63 -16.81 -2.87
CA LEU A 63 -10.43 -15.96 -2.71
C LEU A 63 -10.77 -14.46 -2.70
N ARG A 64 -11.92 -14.07 -3.28
CA ARG A 64 -12.41 -12.68 -3.18
C ARG A 64 -12.76 -12.31 -1.75
N ASP A 65 -13.41 -13.22 -1.04
CA ASP A 65 -13.81 -12.98 0.34
C ASP A 65 -12.59 -12.97 1.26
N GLU A 66 -11.63 -13.87 1.04
CA GLU A 66 -10.33 -13.85 1.73
C GLU A 66 -9.56 -12.54 1.47
N LEU A 67 -9.52 -12.06 0.22
CA LEU A 67 -8.90 -10.77 -0.09
C LEU A 67 -9.61 -9.60 0.60
N ASN A 68 -10.94 -9.62 0.66
CA ASN A 68 -11.71 -8.60 1.36
C ASN A 68 -11.43 -8.62 2.87
N GLN A 69 -11.19 -9.79 3.47
CA GLN A 69 -10.80 -9.90 4.89
C GLN A 69 -9.43 -9.26 5.18
N LEU A 70 -8.53 -9.13 4.20
CA LEU A 70 -7.29 -8.39 4.35
C LEU A 70 -7.49 -6.86 4.33
N LEU A 71 -8.64 -6.37 3.86
CA LEU A 71 -8.99 -4.96 3.79
C LEU A 71 -9.67 -4.51 5.10
N ASN A 72 -8.92 -4.52 6.20
CA ASN A 72 -9.44 -4.08 7.48
C ASN A 72 -9.77 -2.58 7.49
N GLN A 73 -10.91 -2.23 8.09
CA GLN A 73 -11.19 -0.84 8.46
C GLN A 73 -10.55 -0.53 9.83
N GLY A 74 -9.90 0.62 9.95
CA GLY A 74 -9.17 0.96 11.15
C GLY A 74 -8.75 2.41 11.20
N THR A 75 -8.07 2.76 12.29
CA THR A 75 -7.50 4.08 12.51
C THR A 75 -5.99 3.96 12.65
N VAL A 76 -5.25 4.90 12.08
CA VAL A 76 -3.81 5.02 12.26
C VAL A 76 -3.54 6.22 13.15
N LEU A 77 -2.87 6.00 14.28
CA LEU A 77 -2.43 7.07 15.17
C LEU A 77 -0.92 7.22 15.03
N THR A 78 -0.45 8.34 14.48
CA THR A 78 0.99 8.61 14.31
C THR A 78 1.45 9.73 15.24
N VAL A 79 2.65 9.58 15.81
CA VAL A 79 3.40 10.65 16.46
C VAL A 79 4.69 10.90 15.70
N SER A 80 5.02 12.17 15.53
CA SER A 80 6.24 12.58 14.82
C SER A 80 6.90 13.80 15.46
N PRO A 81 8.19 14.04 15.19
CA PRO A 81 8.91 15.20 15.74
C PRO A 81 8.34 16.53 15.22
N TYR A 82 7.66 16.51 14.08
CA TYR A 82 7.21 17.73 13.39
C TYR A 82 5.79 18.13 13.74
N GLN A 83 5.06 17.29 14.48
CA GLN A 83 3.73 17.59 14.96
C GLN A 83 3.76 18.62 16.09
N TYR A 84 2.79 19.54 16.08
CA TYR A 84 2.64 20.53 17.12
C TYR A 84 2.32 19.87 18.47
N GLY A 85 3.02 20.28 19.53
CA GLY A 85 2.80 19.77 20.90
C GLY A 85 3.33 18.35 21.15
N VAL A 86 4.00 17.72 20.18
CA VAL A 86 4.57 16.37 20.32
C VAL A 86 6.09 16.40 20.33
N GLY A 87 6.71 16.96 19.28
CA GLY A 87 8.16 17.06 19.21
C GLY A 87 8.70 18.24 20.04
N GLU A 88 9.85 18.03 20.68
CA GLU A 88 10.58 19.08 21.39
C GLU A 88 11.32 19.97 20.39
N LYS A 89 11.17 21.29 20.53
CA LYS A 89 11.88 22.27 19.71
C LYS A 89 13.13 22.72 20.44
N VAL A 90 14.28 22.41 19.86
CA VAL A 90 15.61 22.84 20.31
C VAL A 90 16.21 23.76 19.23
N GLU A 91 17.27 24.52 19.54
CA GLU A 91 17.97 25.37 18.55
C GLU A 91 18.41 24.59 17.30
N LEU A 92 18.84 23.34 17.49
CA LEU A 92 19.32 22.45 16.42
C LEU A 92 18.19 21.80 15.58
N GLY A 93 16.93 21.91 16.00
CA GLY A 93 15.80 21.32 15.25
C GLY A 93 14.65 20.83 16.12
N ARG A 94 13.81 19.98 15.54
CA ARG A 94 12.73 19.29 16.27
C ARG A 94 13.08 17.83 16.47
N TYR A 95 12.94 17.36 17.70
CA TYR A 95 13.34 16.01 18.13
C TYR A 95 12.18 15.30 18.81
N LEU A 96 12.18 13.97 18.71
CA LEU A 96 11.26 13.10 19.42
C LEU A 96 11.98 11.79 19.67
N ASN A 97 12.27 11.48 20.93
CA ASN A 97 12.83 10.19 21.30
C ASN A 97 11.74 9.12 21.46
N ALA A 98 12.15 7.85 21.44
CA ALA A 98 11.23 6.73 21.51
C ALA A 98 10.38 6.75 22.78
N ASN A 99 10.97 7.09 23.93
CA ASN A 99 10.25 7.15 25.20
C ASN A 99 9.11 8.17 25.18
N THR A 100 9.39 9.38 24.70
CA THR A 100 8.37 10.45 24.60
C THR A 100 7.32 10.13 23.55
N ALA A 101 7.71 9.50 22.43
CA ALA A 101 6.77 9.04 21.41
C ALA A 101 5.76 8.05 22.00
N ILE A 102 6.25 7.02 22.71
CA ILE A 102 5.41 6.00 23.34
C ILE A 102 4.52 6.59 24.44
N LYS A 103 5.05 7.47 25.29
CA LYS A 103 4.26 8.17 26.31
C LYS A 103 3.13 8.98 25.68
N THR A 104 3.41 9.67 24.58
CA THR A 104 2.41 10.49 23.86
C THR A 104 1.32 9.61 23.25
N LEU A 105 1.68 8.51 22.59
CA LEU A 105 0.72 7.53 22.06
C LEU A 105 -0.14 6.92 23.17
N ALA A 106 0.48 6.51 24.28
CA ALA A 106 -0.23 5.94 25.42
C ALA A 106 -1.16 6.95 26.11
N ALA A 107 -0.74 8.21 26.22
CA ALA A 107 -1.61 9.29 26.72
C ALA A 107 -2.81 9.50 25.78
N LYS A 108 -2.58 9.50 24.47
CA LYS A 108 -3.67 9.66 23.48
C LYS A 108 -4.66 8.50 23.50
N LEU A 109 -4.19 7.27 23.70
CA LEU A 109 -5.06 6.12 23.91
C LEU A 109 -5.93 6.24 25.19
N ARG A 110 -5.54 7.06 26.17
CA ARG A 110 -6.30 7.30 27.41
C ARG A 110 -7.12 8.60 27.37
N ASP A 111 -7.11 9.30 26.25
CA ASP A 111 -7.81 10.58 26.06
C ASP A 111 -9.32 10.37 25.90
N ASN A 112 -10.05 10.32 27.02
CA ASN A 112 -11.50 10.16 27.03
C ASN A 112 -12.27 11.36 26.44
N ALA A 113 -11.60 12.50 26.18
CA ALA A 113 -12.24 13.67 25.57
C ALA A 113 -12.33 13.56 24.03
N ASP A 114 -11.55 12.67 23.41
CA ASP A 114 -11.59 12.45 21.97
C ASP A 114 -12.82 11.63 21.56
N LYS A 115 -13.71 12.25 20.79
CA LYS A 115 -14.95 11.64 20.29
C LYS A 115 -14.71 10.46 19.35
N HIS A 116 -13.56 10.41 18.68
CA HIS A 116 -13.21 9.35 17.73
C HIS A 116 -12.32 8.28 18.36
N ARG A 117 -12.15 8.31 19.68
CA ARG A 117 -11.42 7.27 20.40
C ARG A 117 -12.12 5.92 20.17
N PRO A 118 -11.41 4.91 19.64
CA PRO A 118 -12.01 3.60 19.44
C PRO A 118 -12.32 2.94 20.78
N THR A 119 -13.44 2.22 20.85
CA THR A 119 -13.94 1.59 22.08
C THR A 119 -13.94 0.07 21.98
N GLY A 120 -14.05 -0.64 23.10
CA GLY A 120 -14.11 -2.11 23.08
C GLY A 120 -12.74 -2.74 22.82
N ASN A 121 -12.75 -3.98 22.34
CA ASN A 121 -11.54 -4.76 22.14
C ASN A 121 -10.95 -4.52 20.75
N LEU A 122 -9.65 -4.22 20.68
CA LEU A 122 -8.96 -3.82 19.47
C LEU A 122 -7.76 -4.72 19.20
N TYR A 123 -7.51 -4.96 17.92
CA TYR A 123 -6.23 -5.45 17.41
C TYR A 123 -5.36 -4.26 17.06
N CYS A 124 -4.10 -4.32 17.47
CA CYS A 124 -3.15 -3.24 17.31
C CYS A 124 -1.82 -3.78 16.77
N VAL A 125 -1.23 -3.07 15.83
CA VAL A 125 0.19 -3.25 15.48
C VAL A 125 0.88 -1.92 15.74
N ALA A 126 1.71 -1.89 16.78
CA ALA A 126 2.55 -0.74 17.07
C ALA A 126 3.81 -0.83 16.20
N ILE A 127 4.16 0.27 15.53
CA ILE A 127 5.34 0.37 14.67
C ILE A 127 6.16 1.60 14.99
N MET A 128 7.48 1.50 14.82
CA MET A 128 8.40 2.59 15.09
C MET A 128 9.64 2.52 14.20
N VAL A 129 10.13 3.68 13.80
CA VAL A 129 11.47 3.86 13.25
C VAL A 129 12.17 4.91 14.09
N ASN A 130 13.37 4.59 14.56
CA ASN A 130 14.19 5.51 15.32
C ASN A 130 15.65 5.49 14.81
N GLN A 131 16.27 6.66 14.73
CA GLN A 131 17.63 6.81 14.21
C GLN A 131 18.38 7.91 14.96
N SER A 132 19.69 7.73 15.12
CA SER A 132 20.54 8.68 15.82
C SER A 132 20.86 9.93 14.98
N GLN A 133 20.85 9.83 13.65
CA GLN A 133 21.20 10.91 12.74
C GLN A 133 20.04 11.26 11.80
N LEU A 134 19.89 12.56 11.48
CA LEU A 134 18.80 13.04 10.63
C LEU A 134 18.90 12.50 9.19
N ALA A 135 20.12 12.41 8.64
CA ALA A 135 20.35 11.93 7.29
C ALA A 135 19.98 10.44 7.13
N THR A 136 20.36 9.60 8.11
CA THR A 136 19.97 8.19 8.11
C THR A 136 18.48 8.02 8.34
N PHE A 137 17.89 8.83 9.24
CA PHE A 137 16.44 8.87 9.46
C PHE A 137 15.68 9.18 8.17
N ALA A 138 16.07 10.22 7.44
CA ALA A 138 15.45 10.59 6.16
C ALA A 138 15.60 9.49 5.11
N SER A 139 16.80 8.90 4.98
CA SER A 139 17.05 7.82 4.02
C SER A 139 16.18 6.59 4.30
N VAL A 140 16.15 6.12 5.55
CA VAL A 140 15.37 4.95 5.96
C VAL A 140 13.87 5.20 5.74
N LEU A 141 13.38 6.40 6.08
CA LEU A 141 11.98 6.73 5.85
C LEU A 141 11.62 6.83 4.37
N ASN A 142 12.49 7.36 3.50
CA ASN A 142 12.23 7.40 2.06
C ASN A 142 12.16 5.99 1.46
N GLU A 143 13.04 5.08 1.90
CA GLU A 143 13.00 3.68 1.47
C GLU A 143 11.72 2.99 1.93
N LEU A 144 11.37 3.11 3.22
CA LEU A 144 10.15 2.51 3.78
C LEU A 144 8.88 3.08 3.14
N THR A 145 8.77 4.41 3.02
CA THR A 145 7.57 5.07 2.47
C THR A 145 7.42 4.92 0.96
N SER A 146 8.39 4.31 0.26
CA SER A 146 8.22 3.93 -1.14
C SER A 146 7.36 2.67 -1.32
N VAL A 147 7.22 1.88 -0.25
CA VAL A 147 6.54 0.59 -0.25
C VAL A 147 5.39 0.57 0.76
N PHE A 148 5.64 1.04 1.99
CA PHE A 148 4.66 1.16 3.07
C PHE A 148 4.27 2.62 3.28
N CYS A 149 3.30 3.06 2.48
CA CYS A 149 2.90 4.47 2.37
C CYS A 149 1.87 4.87 3.45
N LEU A 150 2.32 5.15 4.68
CA LEU A 150 1.50 5.92 5.62
C LEU A 150 1.63 7.43 5.32
N PRO A 151 0.53 8.19 5.13
CA PRO A 151 0.59 9.61 4.76
C PRO A 151 1.46 10.45 5.72
N ASP A 152 1.30 10.22 7.03
CA ASP A 152 2.08 10.90 8.06
C ASP A 152 3.57 10.57 7.95
N TRP A 153 3.92 9.31 7.71
CA TRP A 153 5.31 8.89 7.51
C TRP A 153 5.90 9.53 6.26
N GLY A 154 5.13 9.61 5.17
CA GLY A 154 5.54 10.31 3.95
C GLY A 154 5.75 11.81 4.19
N GLN A 155 4.95 12.44 5.06
CA GLN A 155 5.18 13.82 5.47
C GLN A 155 6.47 13.96 6.28
N VAL A 156 6.72 13.07 7.23
CA VAL A 156 7.95 13.05 8.04
C VAL A 156 9.17 12.82 7.15
N ALA A 157 9.11 11.90 6.19
CA ALA A 157 10.18 11.61 5.24
C ALA A 157 10.56 12.86 4.41
N ARG A 158 9.55 13.55 3.85
CA ARG A 158 9.76 14.81 3.11
C ARG A 158 10.36 15.89 3.99
N GLN A 159 9.84 16.07 5.21
CA GLN A 159 10.32 17.08 6.14
C GLN A 159 11.75 16.79 6.61
N ALA A 160 12.06 15.54 6.96
CA ALA A 160 13.40 15.13 7.37
C ALA A 160 14.41 15.34 6.22
N THR A 161 14.03 14.97 4.99
CA THR A 161 14.86 15.19 3.79
C THR A 161 15.13 16.68 3.57
N ALA A 162 14.11 17.53 3.64
CA ALA A 162 14.29 18.98 3.52
C ALA A 162 15.21 19.55 4.62
N LEU A 163 15.15 19.00 5.84
CA LEU A 163 16.01 19.44 6.93
C LEU A 163 17.49 19.06 6.72
N THR A 164 17.79 17.99 5.97
CA THR A 164 19.19 17.59 5.70
C THR A 164 19.95 18.59 4.83
N THR A 165 19.27 19.31 3.92
CA THR A 165 19.88 20.31 3.03
C THR A 165 19.63 21.74 3.50
N ASN A 166 18.88 21.93 4.58
CA ASN A 166 18.40 23.24 5.00
C ASN A 166 19.53 24.25 5.30
N GLU A 167 20.65 23.80 5.87
CA GLU A 167 21.79 24.68 6.16
C GLU A 167 22.48 25.19 4.90
N THR A 168 22.52 24.40 3.83
CA THR A 168 23.03 24.86 2.53
C THR A 168 22.01 25.73 1.82
N ASP A 169 20.74 25.31 1.84
CA ASP A 169 19.67 25.96 1.09
C ASP A 169 19.35 27.36 1.62
N LYS A 170 19.41 27.58 2.95
CA LYS A 170 19.23 28.91 3.56
C LYS A 170 20.28 29.93 3.11
N ARG A 171 21.49 29.46 2.78
CA ARG A 171 22.61 30.32 2.34
C ARG A 171 22.60 30.53 0.83
N PHE A 172 21.77 29.77 0.10
CA PHE A 172 21.63 29.89 -1.32
C PHE A 172 20.53 30.89 -1.65
N GLN A 173 20.90 32.01 -2.28
CA GLN A 173 19.92 32.89 -2.91
C GLN A 173 19.66 32.35 -4.32
N PRO A 174 18.51 31.70 -4.58
CA PRO A 174 18.19 31.28 -5.93
C PRO A 174 18.09 32.51 -6.84
N VAL A 175 18.56 32.38 -8.07
CA VAL A 175 18.37 33.42 -9.09
C VAL A 175 16.86 33.68 -9.21
N ALA A 176 16.48 34.95 -9.15
CA ALA A 176 15.09 35.35 -9.22
C ALA A 176 14.49 34.95 -10.58
N ILE A 177 13.63 33.94 -10.56
CA ILE A 177 12.81 33.59 -11.73
C ILE A 177 11.66 34.58 -11.79
N VAL A 178 11.49 35.24 -12.94
CA VAL A 178 10.33 36.10 -13.21
C VAL A 178 9.06 35.25 -13.10
N GLN A 179 8.13 35.66 -12.24
CA GLN A 179 6.85 34.98 -12.07
C GLN A 179 5.83 35.50 -13.08
N PRO A 180 4.93 34.63 -13.60
CA PRO A 180 4.74 33.23 -13.25
C PRO A 180 5.76 32.29 -13.92
N ARG A 181 6.31 31.34 -13.17
CA ARG A 181 7.21 30.31 -13.73
C ARG A 181 6.47 29.26 -14.56
N PHE A 182 7.09 28.82 -15.65
CA PHE A 182 6.69 27.58 -16.33
C PHE A 182 6.99 26.37 -15.45
N LYS A 183 6.06 25.40 -15.41
CA LYS A 183 6.29 24.08 -14.78
C LYS A 183 6.82 23.10 -15.84
N PRO A 184 7.50 22.00 -15.44
CA PRO A 184 7.83 20.93 -16.38
C PRO A 184 6.59 20.50 -17.16
N THR A 185 6.77 20.20 -18.45
CA THR A 185 5.68 19.80 -19.31
C THR A 185 4.97 18.58 -18.72
N SER A 186 3.68 18.75 -18.47
CA SER A 186 2.80 17.68 -17.99
C SER A 186 1.56 17.65 -18.85
N ASN A 187 0.93 16.48 -18.96
CA ASN A 187 -0.36 16.37 -19.63
C ASN A 187 -1.36 17.33 -18.97
N MET A 188 -1.99 18.19 -19.78
CA MET A 188 -3.04 19.10 -19.30
C MET A 188 -4.38 18.36 -19.19
N ASN A 189 -4.44 17.36 -18.31
CA ASN A 189 -5.61 16.51 -18.07
C ASN A 189 -6.26 16.82 -16.71
N GLY A 190 -6.38 18.11 -16.37
CA GLY A 190 -7.22 18.56 -15.26
C GLY A 190 -8.70 18.34 -15.55
N ALA A 191 -9.57 18.47 -14.54
CA ALA A 191 -11.01 18.54 -14.79
C ALA A 191 -11.33 19.83 -15.59
N PRO A 192 -12.20 19.79 -16.62
CA PRO A 192 -13.07 18.68 -17.03
C PRO A 192 -12.45 17.72 -18.06
N VAL A 193 -11.27 18.05 -18.63
CA VAL A 193 -10.62 17.28 -19.71
C VAL A 193 -10.38 15.82 -19.32
N ARG A 194 -10.04 15.55 -18.05
CA ARG A 194 -9.90 14.17 -17.56
C ARG A 194 -11.18 13.35 -17.71
N GLU A 195 -12.30 13.93 -17.32
CA GLU A 195 -13.59 13.24 -17.39
C GLU A 195 -14.03 13.11 -18.86
N LEU A 196 -13.79 14.15 -19.67
CA LEU A 196 -14.01 14.08 -21.11
C LEU A 196 -13.22 12.94 -21.75
N MET A 197 -11.91 12.83 -21.47
CA MET A 197 -11.07 11.74 -22.01
C MET A 197 -11.54 10.35 -21.56
N LYS A 198 -12.04 10.23 -20.33
CA LYS A 198 -12.61 8.97 -19.84
C LYS A 198 -13.91 8.62 -20.56
N LEU A 199 -14.83 9.58 -20.72
CA LEU A 199 -16.12 9.36 -21.38
C LEU A 199 -15.97 9.13 -22.88
N GLN A 200 -15.20 9.97 -23.58
CA GLN A 200 -14.88 9.77 -24.99
C GLN A 200 -14.04 8.52 -25.22
N GLY A 201 -13.14 8.17 -24.30
CA GLY A 201 -12.41 6.91 -24.35
C GLY A 201 -13.35 5.70 -24.24
N ALA A 202 -14.41 5.79 -23.45
CA ALA A 202 -15.44 4.74 -23.39
C ALA A 202 -16.26 4.68 -24.68
N GLU A 203 -16.66 5.84 -25.24
CA GLU A 203 -17.34 5.92 -26.53
C GLU A 203 -16.47 5.31 -27.65
N LEU A 204 -15.20 5.70 -27.73
CA LEU A 204 -14.24 5.14 -28.68
C LEU A 204 -14.06 3.64 -28.49
N ALA A 205 -13.95 3.15 -27.24
CA ALA A 205 -13.88 1.71 -26.99
C ALA A 205 -15.14 0.95 -27.45
N THR A 206 -16.32 1.56 -27.35
CA THR A 206 -17.55 0.98 -27.92
C THR A 206 -17.52 0.98 -29.45
N LEU A 207 -17.05 2.05 -30.08
CA LEU A 207 -16.89 2.13 -31.53
C LEU A 207 -15.84 1.15 -32.05
N GLU A 208 -14.73 0.98 -31.34
CA GLU A 208 -13.71 -0.03 -31.62
C GLU A 208 -14.30 -1.44 -31.51
N SER A 209 -15.09 -1.71 -30.46
CA SER A 209 -15.79 -2.99 -30.31
C SER A 209 -16.81 -3.27 -31.41
N LEU A 210 -17.49 -2.24 -31.92
CA LEU A 210 -18.41 -2.35 -33.06
C LEU A 210 -17.66 -2.51 -34.38
N CYS A 211 -16.52 -1.85 -34.56
CA CYS A 211 -15.64 -2.03 -35.73
C CYS A 211 -15.11 -3.46 -35.82
N ASP A 212 -14.94 -4.13 -34.69
CA ASP A 212 -14.61 -5.55 -34.62
C ASP A 212 -15.76 -6.47 -35.10
N ASP A 213 -16.97 -5.97 -35.41
CA ASP A 213 -18.06 -6.76 -36.04
C ASP A 213 -17.72 -7.30 -37.44
N LYS A 214 -16.68 -6.75 -38.09
CA LYS A 214 -16.12 -7.32 -39.32
C LYS A 214 -15.44 -8.68 -39.10
N SER A 215 -15.07 -8.98 -37.86
CA SER A 215 -14.50 -10.26 -37.45
C SER A 215 -15.60 -11.21 -37.01
N ASN A 216 -15.49 -12.47 -37.44
CA ASN A 216 -16.44 -13.50 -37.00
C ASN A 216 -16.33 -13.72 -35.47
N VAL A 217 -17.35 -14.36 -34.90
CA VAL A 217 -17.43 -14.62 -33.44
C VAL A 217 -16.19 -15.34 -32.91
N ILE A 218 -15.58 -16.21 -33.72
CA ILE A 218 -14.38 -16.96 -33.35
C ILE A 218 -13.16 -16.04 -33.21
N GLU A 219 -12.92 -15.16 -34.16
CA GLU A 219 -11.83 -14.17 -34.12
C GLU A 219 -11.95 -13.23 -32.92
N LYS A 220 -13.17 -12.80 -32.59
CA LYS A 220 -13.43 -11.99 -31.38
C LYS A 220 -13.08 -12.73 -30.10
N LEU A 221 -13.46 -14.01 -30.00
CA LEU A 221 -13.13 -14.85 -28.84
C LEU A 221 -11.62 -15.11 -28.74
N GLN A 222 -10.92 -15.30 -29.87
CA GLN A 222 -9.46 -15.42 -29.90
C GLN A 222 -8.78 -14.13 -29.44
N ALA A 223 -9.20 -12.97 -29.95
CA ALA A 223 -8.66 -11.67 -29.54
C ALA A 223 -8.90 -11.38 -28.05
N LEU A 224 -10.09 -11.71 -27.52
CA LEU A 224 -10.40 -11.62 -26.10
C LEU A 224 -9.49 -12.52 -25.26
N ALA A 225 -9.21 -13.74 -25.73
CA ALA A 225 -8.32 -14.66 -25.05
C ALA A 225 -6.88 -14.12 -24.97
N VAL A 226 -6.37 -13.54 -26.07
CA VAL A 226 -5.06 -12.85 -26.08
C VAL A 226 -5.04 -11.67 -25.10
N LYS A 227 -6.07 -10.81 -25.10
CA LYS A 227 -6.20 -9.69 -24.15
C LYS A 227 -6.19 -10.18 -22.69
N ARG A 228 -6.92 -11.27 -22.38
CA ARG A 228 -6.93 -11.88 -21.04
C ARG A 228 -5.56 -12.38 -20.62
N LYS A 229 -4.84 -13.08 -21.51
CA LYS A 229 -3.45 -13.54 -21.25
C LYS A 229 -2.52 -12.38 -20.94
N ALA A 230 -2.52 -11.33 -21.77
CA ALA A 230 -1.68 -10.16 -21.57
C ALA A 230 -2.00 -9.47 -20.23
N LYS A 231 -3.28 -9.35 -19.88
CA LYS A 231 -3.70 -8.75 -18.61
C LYS A 231 -3.24 -9.55 -17.39
N LEU A 232 -3.38 -10.88 -17.42
CA LEU A 232 -2.92 -11.74 -16.32
C LEU A 232 -1.41 -11.65 -16.13
N ASN A 233 -0.64 -11.63 -17.23
CA ASN A 233 0.82 -11.45 -17.15
C ASN A 233 1.18 -10.09 -16.52
N GLN A 234 0.50 -9.02 -16.93
CA GLN A 234 0.69 -7.69 -16.34
C GLN A 234 0.38 -7.68 -14.83
N ILE A 235 -0.67 -8.38 -14.39
CA ILE A 235 -1.04 -8.49 -12.97
C ILE A 235 0.04 -9.24 -12.20
N SER A 236 0.49 -10.41 -12.69
CA SER A 236 1.53 -11.20 -12.04
C SER A 236 2.84 -10.42 -11.91
N ILE A 237 3.28 -9.73 -12.97
CA ILE A 237 4.46 -8.84 -12.93
C ILE A 237 4.30 -7.76 -11.84
N LYS A 238 3.14 -7.09 -11.78
CA LYS A 238 2.90 -6.03 -10.78
C LYS A 238 2.91 -6.57 -9.36
N ILE A 239 2.29 -7.73 -9.11
CA ILE A 239 2.31 -8.35 -7.78
C ILE A 239 3.74 -8.72 -7.39
N ASN A 240 4.52 -9.30 -8.31
CA ASN A 240 5.91 -9.67 -8.03
C ASN A 240 6.82 -8.45 -7.78
N VAL A 241 6.55 -7.30 -8.41
CA VAL A 241 7.23 -6.05 -8.07
C VAL A 241 6.92 -5.60 -6.65
N LEU A 242 5.67 -5.74 -6.18
CA LEU A 242 5.28 -5.40 -4.80
C LEU A 242 5.98 -6.27 -3.75
N LYS A 243 6.42 -7.48 -4.09
CA LYS A 243 7.17 -8.36 -3.18
C LYS A 243 8.59 -7.88 -2.89
N ASN A 244 9.12 -6.95 -3.68
CA ASN A 244 10.46 -6.38 -3.46
C ASN A 244 10.43 -5.31 -2.36
N LEU A 245 9.93 -5.70 -1.19
CA LEU A 245 9.83 -4.86 -0.01
C LEU A 245 11.23 -4.60 0.55
N LYS A 246 11.48 -3.37 1.01
CA LYS A 246 12.76 -2.99 1.59
C LYS A 246 12.57 -2.20 2.88
N GLY A 247 13.61 -2.26 3.72
CA GLY A 247 13.63 -1.60 5.02
C GLY A 247 13.19 -2.52 6.17
N SER A 248 13.38 -2.03 7.38
CA SER A 248 12.97 -2.69 8.62
C SER A 248 12.32 -1.67 9.54
N VAL A 249 11.40 -2.15 10.36
CA VAL A 249 10.74 -1.37 11.41
C VAL A 249 10.81 -2.13 12.71
N TRP A 250 10.71 -1.40 13.83
CA TRP A 250 10.36 -2.01 15.10
C TRP A 250 8.86 -2.20 15.13
N ALA A 251 8.39 -3.42 15.36
CA ALA A 251 6.97 -3.71 15.47
C ALA A 251 6.65 -4.47 16.76
N MET A 252 5.42 -4.32 17.22
CA MET A 252 4.89 -5.06 18.35
C MET A 252 3.37 -5.25 18.18
N PRO A 253 2.89 -6.49 17.98
CA PRO A 253 1.47 -6.76 17.96
C PRO A 253 0.90 -6.68 19.38
N LEU A 254 -0.28 -6.06 19.50
CA LEU A 254 -0.98 -5.82 20.75
C LEU A 254 -2.47 -6.11 20.57
N HIS A 255 -3.14 -6.42 21.67
CA HIS A 255 -4.57 -6.67 21.69
C HIS A 255 -5.16 -6.27 23.05
N GLY A 256 -6.38 -5.76 23.04
CA GLY A 256 -7.10 -5.34 24.24
C GLY A 256 -7.90 -4.07 24.05
N SER A 257 -8.45 -3.53 25.15
CA SER A 257 -8.99 -2.17 25.15
C SER A 257 -7.88 -1.14 24.96
N THR A 258 -8.26 0.09 24.62
CA THR A 258 -7.35 1.24 24.51
C THR A 258 -6.45 1.43 25.74
N GLU A 259 -6.97 1.23 26.95
CA GLU A 259 -6.24 1.34 28.22
C GLU A 259 -5.25 0.19 28.40
N ALA A 260 -5.67 -1.03 28.05
CA ALA A 260 -4.82 -2.21 28.09
C ALA A 260 -3.66 -2.08 27.11
N ILE A 261 -3.94 -1.63 25.88
CA ILE A 261 -2.92 -1.34 24.85
C ILE A 261 -1.96 -0.26 25.35
N ALA A 262 -2.48 0.86 25.89
CA ALA A 262 -1.64 1.94 26.42
C ALA A 262 -0.71 1.45 27.54
N THR A 263 -1.21 0.58 28.42
CA THR A 263 -0.43 0.02 29.53
C THR A 263 0.66 -0.93 29.03
N LYS A 264 0.32 -1.84 28.12
CA LYS A 264 1.29 -2.74 27.48
C LYS A 264 2.36 -1.97 26.72
N LEU A 265 1.98 -0.90 26.01
CA LEU A 265 2.91 -0.05 25.27
C LEU A 265 3.93 0.62 26.21
N THR A 266 3.48 1.16 27.35
CA THR A 266 4.37 1.80 28.34
C THR A 266 5.24 0.84 29.15
N GLN A 267 4.82 -0.42 29.28
CA GLN A 267 5.58 -1.46 30.01
C GLN A 267 6.60 -2.18 29.13
N ALA A 268 6.49 -2.08 27.80
CA ALA A 268 7.40 -2.71 26.88
C ALA A 268 8.79 -2.03 26.93
N GLU A 269 9.84 -2.85 26.89
CA GLU A 269 11.22 -2.38 26.80
C GLU A 269 11.46 -1.72 25.44
N LEU A 270 11.96 -0.48 25.45
CA LEU A 270 12.17 0.30 24.23
C LEU A 270 13.44 -0.19 23.49
N PRO A 271 13.38 -0.33 22.15
CA PRO A 271 14.52 -0.78 21.35
C PRO A 271 15.78 0.09 21.47
N SER A 272 15.63 1.41 21.44
CA SER A 272 16.71 2.38 21.58
C SER A 272 16.16 3.78 21.85
N ASP A 273 16.93 4.62 22.54
CA ASP A 273 16.55 6.00 22.87
C ASP A 273 17.12 7.00 21.87
N HIS A 274 16.92 6.73 20.57
CA HIS A 274 17.38 7.61 19.51
C HIS A 274 16.50 8.86 19.36
N GLN A 275 17.13 10.00 19.05
CA GLN A 275 16.52 11.33 19.05
C GLN A 275 15.54 11.62 17.89
N TYR A 276 15.65 10.88 16.77
CA TYR A 276 14.73 11.01 15.64
C TYR A 276 13.84 9.78 15.58
N THR A 277 12.61 9.92 16.06
CA THR A 277 11.63 8.83 16.10
C THR A 277 10.33 9.23 15.41
N VAL A 278 9.78 8.32 14.62
CA VAL A 278 8.37 8.31 14.23
C VAL A 278 7.77 6.99 14.67
N ALA A 279 6.57 7.03 15.25
CA ALA A 279 5.87 5.83 15.70
C ALA A 279 4.38 5.93 15.36
N SER A 280 3.78 4.79 15.03
CA SER A 280 2.35 4.69 14.75
C SER A 280 1.71 3.49 15.41
N LEU A 281 0.41 3.59 15.66
CA LEU A 281 -0.45 2.47 16.03
C LEU A 281 -1.45 2.26 14.90
N LEU A 282 -1.46 1.07 14.32
CA LEU A 282 -2.54 0.59 13.45
C LEU A 282 -3.58 -0.07 14.34
N LEU A 283 -4.80 0.46 14.40
CA LEU A 283 -5.88 -0.01 15.28
C LEU A 283 -7.08 -0.46 14.45
N SER A 284 -7.61 -1.65 14.74
CA SER A 284 -8.86 -2.14 14.14
C SER A 284 -9.63 -3.00 15.14
N HIS A 285 -10.95 -3.12 14.91
CA HIS A 285 -11.78 -4.11 15.60
C HIS A 285 -11.61 -5.52 15.01
N GLU A 286 -11.02 -5.62 13.83
CA GLU A 286 -10.74 -6.87 13.14
C GLU A 286 -9.25 -7.22 13.23
N PRO A 287 -8.89 -8.52 13.12
CA PRO A 287 -7.50 -8.94 13.09
C PRO A 287 -6.72 -8.30 11.94
N LEU A 288 -5.62 -7.62 12.27
CA LEU A 288 -4.73 -6.96 11.31
C LEU A 288 -3.74 -7.97 10.67
N THR A 289 -4.23 -9.11 10.18
CA THR A 289 -3.40 -10.25 9.72
C THR A 289 -2.37 -9.84 8.69
N PHE A 290 -2.77 -9.08 7.67
CA PHE A 290 -1.86 -8.59 6.62
C PHE A 290 -0.71 -7.78 7.21
N PHE A 291 -1.01 -6.84 8.12
CA PHE A 291 0.00 -5.97 8.72
C PHE A 291 0.88 -6.70 9.73
N GLN A 292 0.33 -7.69 10.44
CA GLN A 292 1.12 -8.53 11.34
C GLN A 292 2.14 -9.34 10.54
N GLU A 293 1.74 -10.01 9.46
CA GLU A 293 2.67 -10.77 8.62
C GLU A 293 3.64 -9.88 7.81
N LEU A 294 3.25 -8.63 7.53
CA LEU A 294 4.10 -7.66 6.83
C LEU A 294 5.21 -7.10 7.73
N LEU A 295 4.89 -6.87 9.02
CA LEU A 295 5.67 -6.01 9.91
C LEU A 295 6.26 -6.77 11.12
N CYS A 296 5.77 -7.97 11.46
CA CYS A 296 6.17 -8.72 12.64
C CYS A 296 6.89 -10.01 12.27
#